data_AF-A0A843HER0-F1
#
_entry.id   AF-A0A843HER0-F1
#
_cell.length_a   1.000
_cell.length_b   1.000
_cell.length_c   1.000
_cell.angle_alpha   90.00
_cell.angle_beta   90.00
_cell.angle_gamma   90.00
#
_symmetry.space_group_name_H-M   'P 1'
#
loop_
_entity.id
_entity.type
_entity.pdbx_description
1 polymer ?
#
loop_
_entity_poly.entity_id
_entity_poly.type
_entity_poly.pdbx_seq_one_letter_code
_entity_poly.pdbx_strand_id
1 'polypeptide(L)'
;MYSDIINKVSDVSEELKWIARGPTGMPIKWEAYNVNGRRFTTKSRDDNRVNQNSGVSIVAQTMSVASAKDKHPLYGDITYYGVIQEIWELDYVVLRVPVFKCDWVHQGGVSHDDLGFILVNLSRLGQKDEPFILAAQANPVFYVDDPMNKDLSIVLSSAPRGIHAEENDEVE
;
A
#
# COMPACT_ATOMS: atom_id res chain seq x y z
N MET A 1 -30.93 -7.60 11.34
CA MET A 1 -29.77 -8.09 12.12
C MET A 1 -28.62 -7.07 12.14
N TYR A 2 -28.04 -6.64 11.01
CA TYR A 2 -27.06 -5.52 11.00
C TYR A 2 -27.69 -4.13 11.19
N SER A 3 -28.92 -3.94 10.72
CA SER A 3 -29.71 -2.69 10.87
C SER A 3 -29.99 -2.31 12.32
N ASP A 4 -30.14 -3.30 13.20
CA ASP A 4 -30.65 -3.13 14.56
C ASP A 4 -29.54 -2.72 15.55
N ILE A 5 -28.28 -2.99 15.18
CA ILE A 5 -27.09 -2.60 15.96
C ILE A 5 -26.75 -1.12 15.71
N ILE A 6 -26.84 -0.67 14.46
CA ILE A 6 -26.52 0.71 14.06
C ILE A 6 -27.47 1.73 14.72
N ASN A 7 -28.73 1.35 14.93
CA ASN A 7 -29.75 2.24 15.52
C ASN A 7 -29.74 2.29 17.06
N LYS A 8 -28.99 1.41 17.74
CA LYS A 8 -28.99 1.30 19.20
C LYS A 8 -27.90 2.12 19.90
N VAL A 9 -26.96 2.68 19.13
CA VAL A 9 -25.85 3.50 19.63
C VAL A 9 -26.11 4.94 19.20
N SER A 10 -26.56 5.78 20.14
CA SER A 10 -26.94 7.18 19.89
C SER A 10 -25.76 8.12 19.58
N ASP A 11 -24.57 7.58 19.32
CA ASP A 11 -23.30 8.31 19.20
C ASP A 11 -22.44 7.82 18.01
N VAL A 12 -23.07 7.26 16.98
CA VAL A 12 -22.39 6.84 15.75
C VAL A 12 -22.44 7.97 14.73
N SER A 13 -21.27 8.40 14.23
CA SER A 13 -21.18 9.44 13.19
C SER A 13 -21.93 9.01 11.92
N GLU A 14 -22.49 9.98 11.19
CA GLU A 14 -23.20 9.68 9.95
C GLU A 14 -22.28 9.03 8.91
N GLU A 15 -21.01 9.43 8.84
CA GLU A 15 -20.01 8.83 7.95
C GLU A 15 -19.84 7.33 8.23
N LEU A 16 -19.77 6.93 9.50
CA LEU A 16 -19.65 5.52 9.86
C LEU A 16 -20.90 4.72 9.49
N LYS A 17 -22.09 5.34 9.59
CA LYS A 17 -23.35 4.72 9.12
C LYS A 17 -23.33 4.51 7.62
N TRP A 18 -22.80 5.45 6.84
CA TRP A 18 -22.67 5.31 5.40
C TRP A 18 -21.65 4.23 5.03
N ILE A 19 -20.48 4.19 5.67
CA ILE A 19 -19.47 3.15 5.45
C ILE A 19 -20.05 1.76 5.75
N ALA A 20 -20.78 1.61 6.86
CA ALA A 20 -21.39 0.34 7.26
C ALA A 20 -22.49 -0.16 6.29
N ARG A 21 -23.11 0.74 5.52
CA ARG A 21 -24.09 0.37 4.48
C ARG A 21 -23.44 -0.15 3.20
N GLY A 22 -22.15 0.08 3.03
CA GLY A 22 -21.42 -0.24 1.80
C GLY A 22 -21.54 0.86 0.73
N PRO A 23 -20.68 0.79 -0.30
CA PRO A 23 -20.67 1.78 -1.37
C PRO A 23 -21.91 1.67 -2.26
N THR A 24 -22.31 2.79 -2.85
CA THR A 24 -23.40 2.84 -3.82
C THR A 24 -22.93 2.36 -5.18
N GLY A 25 -23.39 1.18 -5.59
CA GLY A 25 -23.14 0.65 -6.93
C GLY A 25 -21.72 0.15 -7.15
N MET A 26 -21.27 0.20 -8.41
CA MET A 26 -19.95 -0.28 -8.81
C MET A 26 -18.88 0.80 -8.59
N PRO A 27 -17.64 0.42 -8.23
CA PRO A 27 -16.54 1.35 -8.07
C PRO A 27 -16.23 2.10 -9.38
N ILE A 28 -15.91 3.39 -9.26
CA ILE A 28 -15.32 4.16 -10.37
C ILE A 28 -13.87 3.71 -10.50
N LYS A 29 -13.43 3.35 -11.71
CA LYS A 29 -12.04 2.91 -11.96
C LYS A 29 -11.21 4.01 -12.58
N TRP A 30 -9.97 4.12 -12.13
CA TRP A 30 -8.97 5.07 -12.63
C TRP A 30 -7.72 4.32 -13.08
N GLU A 31 -7.03 4.84 -14.09
CA GLU A 31 -5.69 4.35 -14.46
C GLU A 31 -4.57 5.12 -13.76
N ALA A 32 -4.89 6.27 -13.17
CA ALA A 32 -3.96 7.09 -12.40
C ALA A 32 -4.67 7.91 -11.33
N TYR A 33 -4.02 8.09 -10.19
CA TYR A 33 -4.58 8.81 -9.05
C TYR A 33 -3.51 9.62 -8.33
N ASN A 34 -3.86 10.83 -7.90
CA ASN A 34 -2.97 11.68 -7.12
C ASN A 34 -3.48 11.74 -5.68
N VAL A 35 -2.63 11.39 -4.72
CA VAL A 35 -2.96 11.45 -3.28
C VAL A 35 -1.71 11.84 -2.51
N ASN A 36 -1.85 12.73 -1.51
CA ASN A 36 -0.72 13.22 -0.70
C ASN A 36 0.47 13.74 -1.53
N GLY A 37 0.20 14.45 -2.64
CA GLY A 37 1.23 14.99 -3.54
C GLY A 37 1.97 13.94 -4.37
N ARG A 38 1.56 12.67 -4.31
CA ARG A 38 2.17 11.54 -5.03
C ARG A 38 1.23 11.03 -6.11
N ARG A 39 1.80 10.65 -7.24
CA ARG A 39 1.06 10.08 -8.36
C ARG A 39 1.23 8.57 -8.36
N PHE A 40 0.12 7.85 -8.48
CA PHE A 40 0.06 6.40 -8.64
C PHE A 40 -0.59 6.06 -9.97
N THR A 41 -0.20 4.95 -10.57
CA THR A 41 -0.73 4.43 -11.83
C THR A 41 -1.03 2.94 -11.73
N THR A 42 -1.96 2.45 -12.55
CA THR A 42 -2.10 1.01 -12.73
C THR A 42 -0.92 0.46 -13.53
N LYS A 43 -0.54 -0.80 -13.26
CA LYS A 43 0.52 -1.51 -13.98
C LYS A 43 0.31 -1.47 -15.49
N SER A 44 -0.92 -1.68 -15.94
CA SER A 44 -1.29 -1.61 -17.36
C SER A 44 -0.97 -0.26 -18.01
N ARG A 45 -1.12 0.86 -17.28
CA ARG A 45 -0.78 2.19 -17.78
C ARG A 45 0.72 2.47 -17.71
N ASP A 46 1.38 1.90 -16.71
CA ASP A 46 2.83 2.00 -16.51
C ASP A 46 3.62 1.29 -17.61
N ASP A 47 3.18 0.10 -18.02
CA ASP A 47 3.87 -0.75 -19.02
C ASP A 47 4.01 -0.10 -20.40
N ASN A 48 3.18 0.91 -20.66
CA ASN A 48 3.20 1.68 -21.89
C ASN A 48 4.00 2.99 -21.76
N ARG A 49 4.77 3.17 -20.68
CA ARG A 49 5.46 4.42 -20.34
C ARG A 49 6.87 4.17 -19.81
N VAL A 50 7.71 5.20 -19.91
CA VAL A 50 9.06 5.20 -19.34
C VAL A 50 9.05 5.40 -17.82
N ASN A 51 8.01 6.06 -17.29
CA ASN A 51 7.93 6.39 -15.86
C ASN A 51 7.17 5.31 -15.11
N GLN A 52 7.80 4.68 -14.12
CA GLN A 52 7.15 3.71 -13.24
C GLN A 52 6.44 4.43 -12.07
N ASN A 53 5.13 4.29 -11.91
CA ASN A 53 4.36 4.78 -10.75
C ASN A 53 3.33 3.76 -10.24
N SER A 54 3.46 2.49 -10.65
CA SER A 54 2.60 1.38 -10.21
C SER A 54 3.16 0.62 -9.01
N GLY A 55 4.42 0.80 -8.66
CA GLY A 55 5.01 0.21 -7.46
C GLY A 55 4.51 0.91 -6.20
N VAL A 56 4.10 0.11 -5.22
CA VAL A 56 3.55 0.59 -3.95
C VAL A 56 4.06 -0.20 -2.76
N SER A 57 4.18 0.47 -1.62
CA SER A 57 4.36 -0.17 -0.33
C SER A 57 3.37 0.36 0.71
N ILE A 58 3.13 -0.45 1.75
CA ILE A 58 2.40 -0.06 2.95
C ILE A 58 3.15 -0.57 4.17
N VAL A 59 3.21 0.25 5.22
CA VAL A 59 3.73 -0.17 6.53
C VAL A 59 2.52 -0.60 7.36
N ALA A 60 2.50 -1.86 7.79
CA ALA A 60 1.44 -2.43 8.60
C ALA A 60 2.00 -2.88 9.94
N GLN A 61 1.35 -2.45 11.02
CA GLN A 61 1.66 -2.94 12.36
C GLN A 61 1.16 -4.36 12.49
N THR A 62 2.08 -5.29 12.65
CA THR A 62 1.81 -6.73 12.73
C THR A 62 2.02 -7.22 14.15
N MET A 63 1.09 -8.05 14.61
CA MET A 63 1.17 -8.72 15.91
C MET A 63 1.90 -10.06 15.75
N SER A 64 2.94 -10.27 16.54
CA SER A 64 3.61 -11.55 16.69
C SER A 64 3.35 -12.12 18.09
N VAL A 65 3.07 -13.42 18.15
CA VAL A 65 2.84 -14.15 19.41
C VAL A 65 3.78 -15.33 19.47
N ALA A 66 4.46 -15.54 20.59
CA ALA A 66 5.39 -16.66 20.74
C ALA A 66 4.66 -18.01 20.84
N SER A 67 3.40 -17.98 21.28
CA SER A 67 2.50 -19.14 21.30
C SER A 67 1.03 -18.71 21.40
N ALA A 68 0.10 -19.62 21.16
CA ALA A 68 -1.34 -19.36 21.34
C ALA A 68 -1.74 -19.01 22.79
N LYS A 69 -0.87 -19.24 23.79
CA LYS A 69 -1.09 -18.89 25.20
C LYS A 69 -0.37 -17.61 25.62
N ASP A 70 0.32 -16.96 24.69
CA ASP A 70 1.06 -15.74 24.97
C ASP A 70 0.10 -14.61 25.36
N LYS A 71 0.37 -13.97 26.49
CA LYS A 71 -0.41 -12.84 27.02
C LYS A 71 0.23 -11.49 26.70
N HIS A 72 1.41 -11.50 26.08
CA HIS A 72 2.19 -10.32 25.78
C HIS A 72 2.60 -10.33 24.31
N PRO A 73 1.63 -10.15 23.39
CA PRO A 73 1.95 -10.04 21.97
C PRO A 73 2.92 -8.88 21.72
N LEU A 74 3.89 -9.12 20.83
CA LEU A 74 4.81 -8.10 20.36
C LEU A 74 4.27 -7.50 19.07
N TYR A 75 4.24 -6.17 19.00
CA TYR A 75 3.86 -5.43 17.81
C TYR A 75 5.12 -4.94 17.11
N GLY A 76 5.20 -5.17 15.80
CA GLY A 76 6.28 -4.69 14.96
C GLY A 76 5.76 -4.23 13.61
N ASP A 77 6.44 -3.25 13.03
CA ASP A 77 6.08 -2.74 11.71
C ASP A 77 6.66 -3.65 10.62
N ILE A 78 5.81 -4.09 9.70
CA ILE A 78 6.19 -4.85 8.52
C ILE A 78 5.81 -4.04 7.29
N THR A 79 6.77 -3.86 6.38
CA THR A 79 6.52 -3.22 5.09
C THR A 79 6.15 -4.29 4.06
N TYR A 80 5.00 -4.10 3.42
CA TYR A 80 4.56 -4.91 2.30
C TYR A 80 4.84 -4.15 1.01
N TYR A 81 5.31 -4.87 -0.01
CA TYR A 81 5.61 -4.33 -1.34
C TYR A 81 4.69 -4.98 -2.36
N GLY A 82 4.23 -4.20 -3.32
CA GLY A 82 3.31 -4.69 -4.34
C GLY A 82 3.26 -3.81 -5.57
N VAL A 83 2.37 -4.21 -6.48
CA VAL A 83 2.12 -3.56 -7.75
C VAL A 83 0.63 -3.25 -7.85
N ILE A 84 0.28 -2.00 -8.16
CA ILE A 84 -1.10 -1.56 -8.31
C ILE A 84 -1.67 -2.12 -9.62
N GLN A 85 -2.67 -2.98 -9.51
CA GLN A 85 -3.40 -3.52 -10.66
C GLN A 85 -4.61 -2.68 -11.02
N GLU A 86 -5.37 -2.23 -10.02
CA GLU A 86 -6.56 -1.43 -10.22
C GLU A 86 -6.62 -0.30 -9.19
N ILE A 87 -7.12 0.87 -9.60
CA ILE A 87 -7.41 1.98 -8.70
C ILE A 87 -8.91 2.22 -8.73
N TRP A 88 -9.55 2.13 -7.56
CA TRP A 88 -10.99 2.28 -7.41
C TRP A 88 -11.31 3.48 -6.52
N GLU A 89 -12.38 4.20 -6.84
CA GLU A 89 -12.99 5.19 -5.96
C GLU A 89 -14.38 4.66 -5.55
N LEU A 90 -14.53 4.36 -4.27
CA LEU A 90 -15.77 3.87 -3.68
C LEU A 90 -16.65 5.06 -3.29
N ASP A 91 -17.84 5.16 -3.87
CA ASP A 91 -18.80 6.23 -3.58
C ASP A 91 -19.75 5.79 -2.46
N TYR A 92 -19.76 6.50 -1.32
CA TYR A 92 -20.64 6.26 -0.18
C TYR A 92 -21.67 7.40 -0.03
N VAL A 93 -22.00 8.12 -1.11
CA VAL A 93 -22.87 9.30 -1.16
C VAL A 93 -22.26 10.53 -0.47
N VAL A 94 -21.89 10.41 0.81
CA VAL A 94 -21.35 11.52 1.61
C VAL A 94 -19.83 11.63 1.55
N LEU A 95 -19.16 10.55 1.16
CA LEU A 95 -17.70 10.47 1.08
C LEU A 95 -17.28 9.55 -0.06
N ARG A 96 -16.09 9.81 -0.59
CA ARG A 96 -15.45 8.94 -1.58
C ARG A 96 -14.15 8.40 -1.03
N VAL A 97 -13.98 7.08 -1.11
CA VAL A 97 -12.78 6.40 -0.59
C VAL A 97 -11.98 5.83 -1.76
N PRO A 98 -10.81 6.40 -2.08
CA PRO A 98 -9.90 5.80 -3.03
C PRO A 98 -9.18 4.61 -2.40
N VAL A 99 -9.24 3.46 -3.07
CA VAL A 99 -8.55 2.22 -2.71
C VAL A 99 -7.74 1.69 -3.88
N PHE A 100 -6.58 1.12 -3.58
CA PHE A 100 -5.73 0.46 -4.57
C PHE A 100 -5.84 -1.04 -4.39
N LYS A 101 -6.12 -1.74 -5.47
CA LYS A 101 -6.01 -3.19 -5.55
C LYS A 101 -4.60 -3.53 -6.02
N CYS A 102 -3.87 -4.23 -5.19
CA CYS A 102 -2.46 -4.51 -5.37
C CYS A 102 -2.24 -6.01 -5.43
N ASP A 103 -1.32 -6.41 -6.30
CA ASP A 103 -0.68 -7.70 -6.18
C ASP A 103 0.51 -7.54 -5.24
N TRP A 104 0.46 -8.21 -4.09
CA TRP A 104 1.52 -8.16 -3.10
C TRP A 104 2.58 -9.22 -3.36
N VAL A 105 3.84 -8.85 -3.09
CA VAL A 105 4.97 -9.76 -3.01
C VAL A 105 4.75 -10.69 -1.82
N HIS A 106 4.90 -12.00 -2.05
CA HIS A 106 4.80 -12.98 -0.98
C HIS A 106 5.87 -12.75 0.10
N GLN A 107 5.60 -13.12 1.37
CA GLN A 107 6.54 -12.90 2.49
C GLN A 107 7.94 -13.48 2.23
N GLY A 108 8.05 -14.68 1.65
CA GLY A 108 9.34 -15.28 1.27
C GLY A 108 9.98 -14.70 -0.01
N GLY A 109 9.40 -13.63 -0.57
CA GLY A 109 9.88 -12.92 -1.75
C GLY A 109 10.53 -11.59 -1.43
N VAL A 110 10.73 -11.24 -0.14
CA VAL A 110 11.43 -10.03 0.31
C VAL A 110 12.71 -10.44 1.03
N SER A 111 13.84 -9.84 0.67
CA SER A 111 15.14 -10.06 1.30
C SER A 111 15.98 -8.79 1.32
N HIS A 112 17.13 -8.84 1.99
CA HIS A 112 18.12 -7.77 1.99
C HIS A 112 19.46 -8.31 1.47
N ASP A 113 20.19 -7.50 0.71
CA ASP A 113 21.58 -7.82 0.34
C ASP A 113 22.59 -7.34 1.40
N ASP A 114 23.86 -7.66 1.18
CA ASP A 114 24.96 -7.29 2.08
C ASP A 114 25.19 -5.77 2.18
N LEU A 115 24.63 -4.99 1.24
CA LEU A 115 24.69 -3.53 1.23
C LEU A 115 23.45 -2.89 1.87
N GLY A 116 22.48 -3.70 2.30
CA GLY A 116 21.25 -3.26 2.95
C GLY A 116 20.11 -2.89 1.99
N PHE A 117 20.27 -3.09 0.68
CA PHE A 117 19.18 -2.88 -0.27
C PHE A 117 18.08 -3.90 -0.08
N ILE A 118 16.83 -3.44 -0.20
CA ILE A 118 15.66 -4.32 -0.19
C ILE A 118 15.53 -4.93 -1.57
N LEU A 119 15.48 -6.26 -1.63
CA LEU A 119 15.25 -7.05 -2.84
C LEU A 119 13.87 -7.68 -2.78
N VAL A 120 13.12 -7.60 -3.87
CA VAL A 120 11.81 -8.23 -4.01
C VAL A 120 11.75 -9.13 -5.25
N ASN A 121 11.07 -10.27 -5.13
CA ASN A 121 10.78 -11.13 -6.27
C ASN A 121 9.37 -10.84 -6.81
N LEU A 122 9.30 -10.05 -7.89
CA LEU A 122 8.04 -9.68 -8.56
C LEU A 122 7.44 -10.79 -9.44
N SER A 123 8.12 -11.92 -9.62
CA SER A 123 7.52 -13.10 -10.27
C SER A 123 6.59 -13.89 -9.33
N ARG A 124 6.72 -13.67 -8.02
CA ARG A 124 5.97 -14.35 -6.95
C ARG A 124 4.89 -13.43 -6.34
N LEU A 125 4.14 -12.78 -7.22
CA LEU A 125 2.99 -11.96 -6.84
C LEU A 125 1.74 -12.81 -6.62
N GLY A 126 0.86 -12.38 -5.73
CA GLY A 126 -0.50 -12.94 -5.65
C GLY A 126 -0.97 -13.38 -4.26
N GLN A 127 -0.62 -12.65 -3.20
CA GLN A 127 -1.38 -12.75 -1.96
C GLN A 127 -2.80 -12.19 -2.21
N LYS A 128 -3.81 -13.07 -2.23
CA LYS A 128 -5.18 -12.76 -2.68
C LYS A 128 -6.15 -12.39 -1.58
N ASP A 129 -5.83 -12.69 -0.33
CA ASP A 129 -6.79 -12.58 0.77
C ASP A 129 -7.08 -11.10 1.12
N GLU A 130 -6.07 -10.24 1.04
CA GLU A 130 -6.17 -8.80 1.36
C GLU A 130 -5.47 -7.93 0.31
N PRO A 131 -6.07 -7.78 -0.89
CA PRO A 131 -5.41 -7.08 -1.99
C PRO A 131 -5.61 -5.55 -1.94
N PHE A 132 -6.48 -5.04 -1.06
CA PHE A 132 -6.85 -3.63 -1.05
C PHE A 132 -6.15 -2.86 0.06
N ILE A 133 -5.68 -1.66 -0.27
CA ILE A 133 -5.25 -0.64 0.69
C ILE A 133 -5.95 0.68 0.43
N LEU A 134 -6.04 1.53 1.45
CA LEU A 134 -6.45 2.93 1.24
C LEU A 134 -5.35 3.66 0.49
N ALA A 135 -5.71 4.46 -0.52
CA ALA A 135 -4.73 5.25 -1.27
C ALA A 135 -3.92 6.19 -0.36
N ALA A 136 -4.52 6.68 0.73
CA ALA A 136 -3.86 7.55 1.71
C ALA A 136 -2.71 6.86 2.48
N GLN A 137 -2.72 5.52 2.58
CA GLN A 137 -1.69 4.73 3.26
C GLN A 137 -0.57 4.28 2.31
N ALA A 138 -0.74 4.49 1.01
CA ALA A 138 0.19 4.04 -0.01
C ALA A 138 1.46 4.90 -0.04
N ASN A 139 2.62 4.24 -0.09
CA ASN A 139 3.90 4.85 -0.37
C ASN A 139 4.39 4.43 -1.77
N PRO A 140 4.84 5.37 -2.62
CA PRO A 140 5.34 5.03 -3.95
C PRO A 140 6.73 4.41 -3.85
N VAL A 141 6.93 3.31 -4.57
CA VAL A 141 8.23 2.66 -4.72
C VAL A 141 8.52 2.39 -6.19
N PHE A 142 9.81 2.38 -6.53
CA PHE A 142 10.31 1.98 -7.84
C PHE A 142 11.03 0.63 -7.70
N TYR A 143 11.02 -0.15 -8.78
CA TYR A 143 11.64 -1.47 -8.85
C TYR A 143 12.67 -1.41 -9.95
N VAL A 144 13.90 -1.78 -9.64
CA VAL A 144 15.01 -1.82 -10.60
C VAL A 144 15.56 -3.22 -10.62
N ASP A 145 15.74 -3.82 -11.79
CA ASP A 145 16.31 -5.17 -11.89
C ASP A 145 17.66 -5.25 -11.19
N ASP A 146 17.85 -6.27 -10.35
CA ASP A 146 19.14 -6.54 -9.74
C ASP A 146 20.12 -7.04 -10.83
N PRO A 147 21.27 -6.38 -11.04
CA PRO A 147 22.25 -6.79 -12.03
C PRO A 147 22.85 -8.18 -11.77
N MET A 148 22.85 -8.64 -10.52
CA MET A 148 23.38 -9.93 -10.09
C MET A 148 22.35 -11.05 -10.20
N ASN A 149 21.06 -10.72 -10.04
CA ASN A 149 19.97 -11.68 -10.13
C ASN A 149 18.71 -11.07 -10.77
N LYS A 150 18.47 -11.41 -12.04
CA LYS A 150 17.33 -10.89 -12.83
C LYS A 150 15.95 -11.32 -12.32
N ASP A 151 15.86 -12.28 -11.42
CA ASP A 151 14.60 -12.67 -10.78
C ASP A 151 14.23 -11.74 -9.60
N LEU A 152 15.14 -10.85 -9.21
CA LEU A 152 14.99 -9.91 -8.12
C LEU A 152 15.00 -8.46 -8.63
N SER A 153 14.26 -7.61 -7.93
CA SER A 153 14.28 -6.17 -8.14
C SER A 153 14.65 -5.46 -6.84
N ILE A 154 15.56 -4.49 -6.94
CA ILE A 154 15.89 -3.53 -5.89
C ILE A 154 14.72 -2.56 -5.73
N VAL A 155 14.31 -2.32 -4.48
CA VAL A 155 13.26 -1.36 -4.14
C VAL A 155 13.87 0.02 -3.87
N LEU A 156 13.41 1.03 -4.60
CA LEU A 156 13.75 2.43 -4.35
C LEU A 156 12.53 3.17 -3.83
N SER A 157 12.61 3.73 -2.62
CA SER A 157 11.52 4.52 -2.06
C SER A 157 11.63 5.97 -2.50
N SER A 158 10.51 6.58 -2.94
CA SER A 158 10.50 8.02 -3.20
C SER A 158 10.41 8.77 -1.86
N ALA A 159 11.45 9.51 -1.49
CA ALA A 159 11.32 10.51 -0.44
C ALA A 159 10.21 11.52 -0.85
N PRO A 160 9.39 12.03 0.09
CA PRO A 160 8.47 13.10 -0.23
C PRO A 160 9.26 14.25 -0.86
N ARG A 161 8.88 14.69 -2.06
CA ARG A 161 9.48 15.89 -2.66
C ARG A 161 9.14 17.07 -1.76
N GLY A 162 10.06 17.50 -0.90
CA GLY A 162 9.82 18.54 0.08
C GLY A 162 10.76 18.60 1.29
N ILE A 163 11.63 17.62 1.52
CA ILE A 163 12.72 17.76 2.49
C ILE A 163 14.01 17.81 1.70
N HIS A 164 14.49 19.03 1.41
CA HIS A 164 15.89 19.21 1.13
C HIS A 164 16.65 18.67 2.35
N ALA A 165 17.42 17.61 2.16
CA ALA A 165 18.52 17.36 3.07
C ALA A 165 19.42 18.59 2.93
N GLU A 166 19.46 19.43 3.95
CA GLU A 166 20.56 20.39 4.09
C GLU A 166 21.83 19.54 4.23
N GLU A 167 22.53 19.35 3.11
CA GLU A 167 23.92 18.93 3.12
C GLU A 167 24.69 20.05 3.83
N ASN A 168 24.97 19.84 5.12
CA ASN A 168 25.97 20.61 5.83
C ASN A 168 27.34 20.21 5.25
N ASP A 169 27.77 20.94 4.24
CA ASP A 169 29.18 21.02 3.85
C ASP A 169 29.93 21.78 4.95
N GLU A 170 30.29 21.09 6.03
CA GLU A 170 31.43 21.50 6.85
C GLU A 170 32.69 20.87 6.25
N VAL A 171 33.43 21.67 5.48
CA VAL A 171 34.84 21.41 5.15
C VAL A 171 35.66 22.68 5.44
N GLU A 172 36.60 22.49 6.38
CA GLU A 172 37.67 23.37 6.89
C GLU A 172 37.34 24.57 7.78
#